data_AF-N2A1C0-F1
#
_entry.id   AF-N2A1C0-F1
#
_cell.length_a   1.000
_cell.length_b   1.000
_cell.length_c   1.000
_cell.angle_alpha   90.00
_cell.angle_beta   90.00
_cell.angle_gamma   90.00
#
_symmetry.space_group_name_H-M   'P 1'
#
loop_
_entity.id
_entity.type
_entity.pdbx_description
1 polymer ?
#
loop_
_entity_poly.entity_id
_entity_poly.type
_entity_poly.pdbx_seq_one_letter_code
_entity_poly.pdbx_strand_id
1 'polypeptide(L)'
;HYFMWPPGADTYINSDLIGGWGFLTGVGLVFAGMRKYMPIKANLVLLVFASTFWGFETFMELMHSIIFYDPGRMLALFFEGLGYLLLTFLMIRESPTQKRSDIERKE
;
A
#
# COMPACT_ATOMS: atom_id res chain seq x y z
N HIS A 1 -1.49 14.43 19.14
CA HIS A 1 -2.41 14.44 17.99
C HIS A 1 -1.76 13.71 16.84
N TYR A 2 -2.45 12.76 16.19
CA TYR A 2 -2.01 12.14 14.94
C TYR A 2 -1.83 13.26 13.89
N PHE A 3 -0.76 13.22 13.11
CA PHE A 3 -0.41 14.29 12.16
C PHE A 3 0.10 13.67 10.85
N MET A 4 -0.12 14.32 9.71
CA MET A 4 0.45 13.90 8.43
C MET A 4 1.89 14.39 8.29
N TRP A 5 2.80 13.53 7.81
CA TRP A 5 4.22 13.87 7.68
C TRP A 5 4.46 14.60 6.35
N PRO A 6 5.24 15.70 6.34
CA PRO A 6 5.89 16.34 7.50
C PRO A 6 4.90 17.13 8.39
N PRO A 7 5.21 17.37 9.68
CA PRO A 7 4.30 18.04 10.61
C PRO A 7 3.78 19.37 10.03
N GLY A 8 2.46 19.57 10.05
CA GLY A 8 1.80 20.71 9.41
C GLY A 8 1.33 20.45 7.97
N ALA A 9 1.56 19.25 7.42
CA ALA A 9 1.01 18.85 6.12
C ALA A 9 -0.51 18.58 6.15
N ASP A 10 -1.13 18.59 7.33
CA ASP A 10 -2.56 18.30 7.54
C ASP A 10 -3.50 19.23 6.73
N THR A 11 -3.02 20.42 6.34
CA THR A 11 -3.77 21.35 5.48
C THR A 11 -3.82 20.93 4.02
N TYR A 12 -2.92 20.06 3.57
CA TYR A 12 -2.81 19.60 2.18
C TYR A 12 -3.22 18.14 2.03
N ILE A 13 -2.89 17.33 3.03
CA ILE A 13 -3.21 15.91 3.09
C ILE A 13 -3.94 15.72 4.42
N ASN A 14 -5.26 15.52 4.39
CA ASN A 14 -6.04 15.31 5.60
C ASN A 14 -6.33 13.81 5.80
N SER A 15 -6.71 13.45 7.03
CA SER A 15 -7.04 12.07 7.39
C SER A 15 -8.22 11.50 6.58
N ASP A 16 -9.18 12.34 6.18
CA ASP A 16 -10.33 11.89 5.39
C ASP A 16 -9.93 11.46 3.98
N LEU A 17 -9.00 12.18 3.35
CA LEU A 17 -8.49 11.84 2.02
C LEU A 17 -7.71 10.53 2.04
N ILE A 18 -6.84 10.36 3.03
CA ILE A 18 -6.07 9.11 3.21
C ILE A 18 -7.00 7.94 3.55
N GLY A 19 -7.96 8.15 4.45
CA GLY A 19 -8.98 7.16 4.79
C GLY A 19 -9.83 6.76 3.58
N GLY A 20 -10.23 7.74 2.75
CA GLY A 20 -10.93 7.49 1.49
C GLY A 20 -10.10 6.70 0.49
N TRP A 21 -8.81 7.02 0.37
CA TRP A 21 -7.88 6.26 -0.47
C TRP A 21 -7.74 4.81 0.01
N GLY A 22 -7.55 4.60 1.31
CA GLY A 22 -7.51 3.26 1.91
C GLY A 22 -8.81 2.47 1.68
N PHE A 23 -9.96 3.12 1.88
CA PHE A 23 -11.27 2.52 1.65
C PHE A 23 -11.45 2.07 0.20
N LEU A 24 -11.18 2.95 -0.78
CA LEU A 24 -11.29 2.63 -2.20
C LEU A 24 -10.33 1.50 -2.61
N THR A 25 -9.11 1.52 -2.08
CA THR A 25 -8.12 0.46 -2.31
C THR A 25 -8.62 -0.88 -1.77
N GLY A 26 -9.14 -0.91 -0.53
CA GLY A 26 -9.69 -2.11 0.09
C GLY A 26 -10.89 -2.68 -0.67
N VAL A 27 -11.85 -1.82 -1.04
CA VAL A 27 -13.01 -2.24 -1.86
C VAL A 27 -12.56 -2.79 -3.21
N GLY A 28 -11.58 -2.14 -3.86
CA GLY A 28 -11.01 -2.62 -5.12
C GLY A 28 -10.39 -4.01 -5.00
N LEU A 29 -9.60 -4.24 -3.95
CA LEU A 29 -8.96 -5.54 -3.68
C LEU A 29 -9.98 -6.64 -3.37
N VAL A 30 -10.99 -6.37 -2.54
CA VAL A 30 -12.07 -7.32 -2.26
C VAL A 30 -12.83 -7.66 -3.54
N PHE A 31 -13.20 -6.65 -4.32
CA PHE A 31 -13.86 -6.86 -5.60
C PHE A 31 -13.01 -7.70 -6.55
N ALA A 32 -11.71 -7.43 -6.65
CA ALA A 32 -10.79 -8.23 -7.46
C ALA A 32 -10.70 -9.69 -6.98
N GLY A 33 -10.63 -9.92 -5.67
CA GLY A 33 -10.59 -11.26 -5.09
C GLY A 33 -11.87 -12.08 -5.32
N MET A 34 -13.03 -11.43 -5.48
CA MET A 34 -14.29 -12.10 -5.80
C MET A 34 -14.42 -12.48 -7.28
N ARG A 35 -13.58 -11.94 -8.16
CA ARG A 35 -13.67 -12.18 -9.62
C ARG A 35 -12.82 -13.38 -10.02
N LYS A 36 -13.46 -14.38 -10.62
CA LYS A 36 -12.77 -15.54 -11.22
C LYS A 36 -11.82 -15.16 -12.36
N TYR A 37 -12.15 -14.09 -13.08
CA TYR A 37 -11.33 -13.55 -14.17
C TYR A 37 -11.28 -12.02 -14.07
N MET A 38 -10.07 -11.48 -14.06
CA MET A 38 -9.80 -10.05 -14.14
C MET A 38 -8.72 -9.80 -15.19
N PRO A 39 -8.82 -8.74 -16.01
CA PRO A 39 -7.75 -8.38 -16.94
C PRO A 39 -6.43 -8.20 -16.20
N ILE A 40 -5.37 -8.84 -16.71
CA ILE A 40 -4.03 -8.84 -16.10
C ILE A 40 -3.53 -7.40 -15.81
N LYS A 41 -3.75 -6.47 -16.75
CA LYS A 41 -3.40 -5.05 -16.59
C LYS A 41 -4.17 -4.37 -15.46
N ALA A 42 -5.47 -4.65 -15.33
CA ALA A 42 -6.30 -4.07 -14.27
C ALA A 42 -5.87 -4.58 -12.88
N ASN A 43 -5.57 -5.87 -12.77
CA ASN A 43 -5.03 -6.45 -11.54
C ASN A 43 -3.69 -5.83 -11.15
N LEU A 44 -2.77 -5.64 -12.11
CA LEU A 44 -1.49 -4.99 -11.85
C LEU A 44 -1.67 -3.54 -11.39
N VAL A 45 -2.54 -2.76 -12.05
CA VAL A 45 -2.82 -1.36 -11.64
C VAL A 45 -3.35 -1.31 -10.22
N LEU A 46 -4.29 -2.20 -9.87
CA LEU A 46 -4.85 -2.27 -8.52
C LEU A 46 -3.78 -2.64 -7.48
N LEU A 47 -2.92 -3.62 -7.78
CA LEU A 47 -1.83 -4.02 -6.88
C LEU A 47 -0.78 -2.91 -6.72
N VAL A 48 -0.44 -2.19 -7.79
CA VAL A 48 0.45 -1.01 -7.72
C VAL A 48 -0.19 0.07 -6.86
N PHE A 49 -1.48 0.36 -7.05
CA PHE A 49 -2.22 1.34 -6.25
C PHE A 49 -2.32 0.94 -4.78
N ALA A 50 -2.47 -0.35 -4.49
CA ALA A 50 -2.40 -0.87 -3.13
C ALA A 50 -0.99 -0.75 -2.53
N SER A 51 0.05 -1.00 -3.32
CA SER A 51 1.43 -0.87 -2.85
C SER A 51 1.81 0.57 -2.53
N THR A 52 1.30 1.55 -3.28
CA THR A 52 1.53 2.97 -2.97
C THR A 52 0.81 3.39 -1.69
N PHE A 53 -0.39 2.86 -1.44
CA PHE A 53 -1.11 3.08 -0.18
C PHE A 53 -0.35 2.49 1.01
N TRP A 54 0.00 1.20 0.93
CA TRP A 54 0.76 0.55 2.00
C TRP A 54 2.14 1.17 2.22
N GLY A 55 2.80 1.62 1.16
CA GLY A 55 4.08 2.34 1.26
C GLY A 55 3.93 3.67 1.99
N PHE A 56 2.86 4.41 1.72
CA PHE A 56 2.54 5.65 2.43
C PHE A 56 2.26 5.39 3.92
N GLU A 57 1.34 4.47 4.24
CA GLU A 57 0.99 4.13 5.63
C GLU A 57 2.19 3.63 6.43
N THR A 58 2.98 2.72 5.85
CA THR A 58 4.19 2.19 6.48
C THR A 58 5.18 3.33 6.78
N PHE A 59 5.37 4.25 5.84
CA PHE A 59 6.23 5.41 6.07
C PHE A 59 5.69 6.33 7.18
N MET A 60 4.38 6.57 7.18
CA MET A 60 3.72 7.39 8.20
C MET A 60 3.91 6.82 9.61
N GLU A 61 3.63 5.53 9.79
CA GLU A 61 3.77 4.84 11.08
C GLU A 61 5.24 4.80 11.55
N LEU A 62 6.20 4.68 10.62
CA LEU A 62 7.62 4.83 10.94
C LEU A 62 7.94 6.24 11.47
N MET A 63 7.50 7.28 10.78
CA MET A 63 7.73 8.67 11.22
C MET A 63 7.07 8.93 12.57
N HIS A 64 5.89 8.37 12.80
CA HIS A 64 5.22 8.47 14.09
C HIS A 64 5.99 7.74 15.19
N SER A 65 6.56 6.57 14.92
CA SER A 65 7.37 5.83 15.90
C SER A 65 8.62 6.60 16.36
N ILE A 66 9.17 7.49 15.52
CA ILE A 66 10.37 8.27 15.85
C ILE A 66 10.04 9.45 16.78
N ILE A 67 8.81 9.98 16.73
CA ILE A 67 8.48 11.30 17.32
C ILE A 67 7.47 11.20 18.45
N PHE A 68 6.61 10.19 18.46
CA PHE A 68 5.56 10.06 19.47
C PHE A 68 6.05 9.41 20.77
N TYR A 69 5.32 9.74 21.84
CA TYR A 69 5.53 9.21 23.19
C TYR A 69 5.26 7.71 23.34
N ASP A 70 4.46 7.11 22.45
CA ASP A 70 4.20 5.66 22.39
C ASP A 70 4.80 5.04 21.11
N PRO A 71 6.14 4.94 21.06
CA PRO A 71 6.85 4.44 19.88
C PRO A 71 6.59 2.94 19.66
N GLY A 72 6.29 2.18 20.71
CA GLY A 72 6.09 0.74 20.62
C GLY A 72 4.87 0.37 19.77
N ARG A 73 3.74 1.05 19.99
CA ARG A 73 2.53 0.83 19.20
C ARG A 73 2.73 1.19 17.73
N MET A 74 3.34 2.35 17.45
CA MET A 74 3.56 2.82 16.08
C MET A 74 4.57 1.93 15.34
N LEU A 75 5.60 1.45 16.05
CA LEU A 75 6.56 0.50 15.47
C LEU A 75 5.91 -0.85 15.14
N ALA A 76 4.97 -1.33 15.96
CA ALA A 76 4.19 -2.53 15.64
C ALA A 76 3.35 -2.34 14.37
N LEU A 77 2.66 -1.20 14.24
CA LEU A 77 1.88 -0.86 13.04
C LEU A 77 2.77 -0.70 11.81
N PHE A 78 3.97 -0.13 11.95
CA PHE A 78 4.98 -0.09 10.89
C PHE A 78 5.32 -1.50 10.38
N PHE A 79 5.59 -2.46 11.27
CA PHE A 79 5.92 -3.83 10.86
C PHE A 79 4.73 -4.55 10.22
N GLU A 80 3.52 -4.30 10.71
CA GLU A 80 2.28 -4.79 10.10
C GLU A 80 2.12 -4.25 8.67
N GLY A 81 2.21 -2.94 8.49
CA GLY A 81 2.15 -2.28 7.18
C GLY A 81 3.25 -2.76 6.23
N LEU A 82 4.48 -2.92 6.74
CA LEU A 82 5.60 -3.47 5.98
C LEU A 82 5.31 -4.90 5.51
N GLY A 83 4.71 -5.73 6.35
CA GLY A 83 4.27 -7.08 5.99
C GLY A 83 3.29 -7.07 4.81
N TYR A 84 2.27 -6.20 4.86
CA TYR A 84 1.31 -6.04 3.77
C TYR A 84 1.93 -5.47 2.49
N LEU A 85 2.87 -4.52 2.63
CA LEU A 85 3.60 -3.97 1.50
C LEU A 85 4.44 -5.05 0.79
N LEU A 86 5.19 -5.85 1.55
CA LEU A 86 5.99 -6.94 1.03
C LEU A 86 5.13 -8.02 0.38
N LEU A 87 4.00 -8.37 0.99
CA LEU A 87 3.01 -9.27 0.39
C LEU A 87 2.51 -8.73 -0.94
N THR A 88 2.21 -7.43 -1.01
CA THR A 88 1.76 -6.78 -2.24
C THR A 88 2.83 -6.80 -3.33
N PHE A 89 4.09 -6.55 -2.99
CA PHE A 89 5.21 -6.69 -3.93
C PHE A 89 5.40 -8.13 -4.41
N LEU A 90 5.22 -9.11 -3.54
CA LEU A 90 5.27 -10.53 -3.92
C LEU A 90 4.14 -10.88 -4.91
N MET A 91 2.91 -10.40 -4.67
CA MET A 91 1.80 -10.57 -5.60
C MET A 91 2.06 -9.90 -6.96
N ILE A 92 2.67 -8.71 -6.96
CA ILE A 92 3.08 -8.01 -8.20
C ILE A 92 4.13 -8.80 -8.96
N ARG A 93 5.18 -9.28 -8.27
CA ARG A 93 6.27 -10.06 -8.86
C ARG A 93 5.76 -11.37 -9.47
N GLU A 94 4.85 -12.05 -8.79
CA GLU A 94 4.29 -13.31 -9.27
C GLU A 94 3.20 -13.12 -10.33
N SER A 95 2.80 -11.87 -10.59
CA SER A 95 1.79 -11.53 -11.60
C SER A 95 2.24 -11.96 -13.01
N PRO A 96 1.33 -12.53 -13.82
CA PRO A 96 1.63 -12.94 -15.20
C PRO A 96 2.21 -11.82 -16.09
N THR A 97 1.93 -10.55 -15.77
CA THR A 97 2.47 -9.40 -16.52
C THR A 97 3.99 -9.34 -16.47
N GLN A 98 4.59 -9.53 -15.29
CA GLN A 98 6.06 -9.49 -15.15
C GLN A 98 6.71 -10.75 -15.69
N LYS A 99 6.12 -11.93 -15.41
CA LYS A 99 6.64 -13.20 -15.92
C LYS A 99 6.73 -13.24 -17.45
N ARG A 100 5.74 -12.66 -18.15
CA ARG A 100 5.78 -12.56 -19.61
C ARG A 100 6.87 -11.61 -20.12
N SER A 101 7.01 -10.44 -19.48
CA SER A 101 8.09 -9.47 -19.77
C SER A 101 9.48 -10.10 -19.60
N ASP A 102 9.68 -10.89 -18.55
CA ASP A 102 10.98 -11.51 -18.26
C ASP A 102 11.33 -12.65 -19.21
N ILE A 103 10.32 -13.34 -19.76
CA ILE A 103 10.51 -14.33 -20.82
C ILE A 103 10.90 -13.63 -22.13
N GLU A 104 10.13 -12.62 -22.54
CA GLU A 104 10.39 -11.84 -23.77
C GLU A 104 11.75 -11.10 -23.74
N ARG A 105 12.30 -10.81 -22.55
CA ARG A 105 13.64 -10.18 -22.40
C ARG A 105 14.80 -11.20 -22.42
N LYS A 106 14.51 -12.50 -22.31
CA LYS A 106 15.52 -13.58 -22.32
C LYS A 106 15.66 -14.26 -23.68
N GLU A 107 14.75 -13.99 -24.62
CA GLU A 107 14.82 -14.37 -26.04
C GLU A 107 15.56 -13.29 -26.86
#